data_AF-A0A926ST53-F1
#
_entry.id   AF-A0A926ST53-F1
#
_cell.length_a   1.000
_cell.length_b   1.000
_cell.length_c   1.000
_cell.angle_alpha   90.00
_cell.angle_beta   90.00
_cell.angle_gamma   90.00
#
_symmetry.space_group_name_H-M   'P 1'
#
loop_
_entity.id
_entity.type
_entity.pdbx_description
1 polymer ?
#
loop_
_entity_poly.entity_id
_entity_poly.type
_entity_poly.pdbx_seq_one_letter_code
_entity_poly.pdbx_strand_id
1 'polypeptide(L)'
;MTDVWLLKFGVSADNKLVDIVDVPSGKSDLVYPYCGVKLVAKKGQIKEHHFTHTGQTCRSVTVKREFPTIPLYDNFNIELPGQALQLLKTL
;
A
#
# COMPACT_ATOMS: atom_id res chain seq x y z
N MET A 1 -19.55 -6.50 -6.75
CA MET A 1 -18.29 -6.02 -7.36
C MET A 1 -17.42 -5.58 -6.20
N THR A 2 -16.54 -6.45 -5.71
CA THR A 2 -15.74 -6.17 -4.52
C THR A 2 -14.64 -5.18 -4.88
N ASP A 3 -14.69 -3.98 -4.31
CA ASP A 3 -13.66 -2.95 -4.38
C ASP A 3 -12.30 -3.52 -3.97
N VAL A 4 -11.50 -3.95 -4.96
CA VAL A 4 -10.08 -4.22 -4.78
C VAL A 4 -9.40 -2.87 -4.80
N TRP A 5 -9.06 -2.34 -3.62
CA TRP A 5 -8.22 -1.15 -3.49
C TRP A 5 -6.92 -1.36 -4.28
N LEU A 6 -6.67 -0.49 -5.25
CA LEU A 6 -5.49 -0.53 -6.12
C LEU A 6 -4.30 0.09 -5.39
N LEU A 7 -3.30 -0.72 -5.08
CA LEU A 7 -2.10 -0.27 -4.37
C LEU A 7 -1.14 0.42 -5.34
N LYS A 8 -0.80 1.69 -5.12
CA LYS A 8 0.16 2.42 -5.96
C LYS A 8 1.60 2.29 -5.50
N PHE A 9 1.83 1.88 -4.24
CA PHE A 9 3.16 1.84 -3.64
C PHE A 9 3.48 0.50 -3.00
N GLY A 10 4.77 0.16 -3.05
CA GLY A 10 5.40 -0.88 -2.25
C GLY A 10 6.61 -0.35 -1.50
N VAL A 11 7.13 -1.14 -0.56
CA VAL A 11 8.34 -0.80 0.20
C VAL A 11 9.46 -1.76 -0.17
N SER A 12 10.65 -1.22 -0.46
CA SER A 12 11.86 -2.01 -0.72
C SER A 12 12.53 -2.51 0.56
N ALA A 13 13.53 -3.38 0.44
CA ALA A 13 14.34 -3.84 1.57
C ALA A 13 15.03 -2.68 2.34
N ASP A 14 15.33 -1.57 1.65
CA ASP A 14 15.93 -0.37 2.25
C ASP A 14 14.90 0.58 2.90
N ASN A 15 13.66 0.12 3.11
CA ASN A 15 12.53 0.92 3.61
C ASN A 15 12.18 2.14 2.74
N LYS A 16 12.53 2.12 1.46
CA LYS A 16 12.14 3.16 0.51
C LYS A 16 10.76 2.86 -0.05
N LEU A 17 9.91 3.89 -0.12
CA LEU A 17 8.63 3.82 -0.82
C LEU A 17 8.90 3.87 -2.33
N VAL A 18 8.29 2.96 -3.08
CA VAL A 18 8.49 2.81 -4.53
C VAL A 18 7.13 2.82 -5.21
N ASP A 19 6.97 3.72 -6.19
CA ASP A 19 5.76 3.85 -7.00
C ASP A 19 5.67 2.72 -8.05
N ILE A 20 4.45 2.30 -8.37
CA ILE A 20 4.16 1.36 -9.43
C ILE A 20 4.68 1.84 -10.79
N VAL A 21 4.77 3.14 -11.05
CA VAL A 21 5.32 3.65 -12.31
C VAL A 21 6.80 3.30 -12.48
N ASP A 22 7.55 3.23 -11.38
CA ASP A 22 9.02 3.07 -11.38
C ASP A 22 9.50 1.62 -11.48
N VAL A 23 8.58 0.65 -11.51
CA VAL A 23 8.92 -0.78 -11.55
C VAL A 23 8.45 -1.47 -12.84
N PRO A 24 9.15 -2.52 -13.30
CA PRO A 24 8.64 -3.36 -14.37
C PRO A 24 7.39 -4.13 -13.93
N SER A 25 6.58 -4.57 -14.91
CA SER A 25 5.44 -5.47 -14.64
C SER A 25 5.95 -6.85 -14.20
N GLY A 26 5.20 -7.51 -13.33
CA GLY A 26 5.51 -8.86 -12.85
C GLY A 26 5.80 -8.93 -11.34
N LYS A 27 6.43 -10.03 -10.91
CA LYS A 27 6.83 -10.23 -9.50
C LYS A 27 7.87 -9.18 -9.12
N SER A 28 7.72 -8.59 -7.94
CA SER A 28 8.73 -7.69 -7.37
C SER A 28 9.18 -8.17 -5.99
N ASP A 29 10.31 -7.65 -5.54
CA ASP A 29 10.78 -7.82 -4.16
C ASP A 29 10.23 -6.74 -3.21
N LEU A 30 9.29 -5.93 -3.70
CA LEU A 30 8.59 -4.96 -2.87
C LEU A 30 7.57 -5.67 -1.99
N VAL A 31 7.39 -5.14 -0.78
CA VAL A 31 6.40 -5.63 0.18
C VAL A 31 5.34 -4.56 0.46
N TYR A 32 4.15 -4.99 0.84
CA TYR A 32 3.13 -4.07 1.33
C TYR A 32 3.52 -3.56 2.73
N PRO A 33 3.56 -2.24 2.99
CA PRO A 33 4.06 -1.67 4.26
C PRO A 33 3.33 -2.15 5.52
N TYR A 34 2.06 -2.55 5.39
CA TYR A 34 1.25 -2.91 6.55
C TYR A 34 1.34 -4.39 6.91
N CYS A 35 1.38 -5.30 5.94
CA CYS A 35 1.36 -6.74 6.19
C CYS A 35 2.67 -7.45 5.84
N GLY A 36 3.60 -6.78 5.15
CA GLY A 36 4.89 -7.35 4.75
C GLY A 36 4.82 -8.39 3.63
N VAL A 37 3.64 -8.67 3.05
CA VAL A 37 3.49 -9.62 1.95
C VAL A 37 4.08 -9.04 0.66
N LYS A 38 4.75 -9.88 -0.13
CA LYS A 38 5.31 -9.50 -1.43
C LYS A 38 4.23 -9.03 -2.41
N LEU A 39 4.64 -8.12 -3.28
CA LEU A 39 3.78 -7.49 -4.27
C LEU A 39 4.11 -7.99 -5.69
N VAL A 40 3.09 -7.91 -6.55
CA VAL A 40 3.17 -8.13 -8.00
C VAL A 40 2.73 -6.84 -8.66
N ALA A 41 3.58 -6.25 -9.48
CA ALA A 41 3.26 -5.11 -10.31
C ALA A 41 2.37 -5.57 -11.49
N LYS A 42 1.14 -5.09 -11.53
CA LYS A 42 0.22 -5.29 -12.65
C LYS A 42 0.13 -4.01 -13.46
N LYS A 43 0.75 -4.02 -14.63
CA LYS A 43 0.63 -2.95 -15.63
C LYS A 43 -0.19 -3.45 -16.82
N GLY A 44 -1.18 -2.67 -17.22
CA GLY A 44 -2.05 -2.99 -18.34
C GLY A 44 -2.58 -1.71 -18.98
N GLN A 45 -3.16 -1.85 -20.17
CA GLN A 45 -3.69 -0.74 -20.96
C GLN A 45 -5.14 -0.36 -20.60
N ILE A 46 -5.85 -1.26 -19.92
CA ILE A 46 -7.29 -1.09 -19.58
C ILE A 46 -7.46 -0.67 -18.12
N LYS A 47 -6.68 -1.25 -17.20
CA LYS A 47 -6.73 -0.95 -15.76
C LYS A 47 -5.53 -0.10 -15.36
N GLU A 48 -5.73 0.79 -14.40
CA GLU A 48 -4.62 1.54 -13.81
C GLU A 48 -3.52 0.61 -13.31
N HIS A 49 -2.28 1.08 -13.40
CA HIS A 49 -1.14 0.37 -12.88
C HIS A 49 -1.27 0.23 -11.37
N HIS A 50 -1.14 -1.00 -10.87
CA HIS A 50 -1.26 -1.26 -9.44
C HIS A 50 -0.43 -2.45 -8.99
N PHE A 51 -0.13 -2.50 -7.71
CA PHE A 51 0.39 -3.67 -7.03
C PHE A 51 -0.75 -4.56 -6.53
N THR A 52 -0.49 -5.87 -6.52
CA THR A 52 -1.35 -6.87 -5.86
C THR A 52 -0.50 -7.77 -4.97
N HIS A 53 -1.08 -8.26 -3.88
CA HIS A 53 -0.42 -9.26 -3.03
C HIS A 53 -0.13 -10.54 -3.83
N THR A 54 1.02 -11.17 -3.59
CA THR A 54 1.33 -12.50 -4.14
C THR A 54 0.51 -13.62 -3.49
N GLY A 55 -0.10 -13.36 -2.34
CA GLY A 55 -0.90 -14.31 -1.56
C GLY A 55 -2.22 -13.72 -1.09
N GLN A 56 -2.71 -14.17 0.05
CA GLN A 56 -3.91 -13.60 0.65
C GLN A 56 -3.74 -12.10 0.85
N THR A 57 -4.69 -11.33 0.33
CA THR A 57 -4.77 -9.89 0.57
C THR A 57 -4.95 -9.68 2.06
N CYS A 58 -4.09 -8.86 2.68
CA CYS A 58 -4.35 -8.48 4.07
C CYS A 58 -5.69 -7.75 4.12
N ARG A 59 -6.50 -8.08 5.12
CA ARG A 59 -7.83 -7.48 5.34
C ARG A 59 -7.67 -5.97 5.24
N SER A 60 -8.40 -5.33 4.32
CA SER A 60 -8.35 -3.88 4.17
C SER A 60 -8.47 -3.26 5.55
N VAL A 61 -7.66 -2.23 5.81
CA VAL A 61 -7.92 -1.34 6.93
C VAL A 61 -9.13 -0.49 6.56
N THR A 62 -10.28 -1.12 6.32
CA THR A 62 -11.56 -0.46 6.55
C THR A 62 -11.62 -0.37 8.06
N VAL A 63 -11.00 0.69 8.56
CA VAL A 63 -11.05 1.06 9.95
C VAL A 63 -12.53 1.33 10.27
N LYS A 64 -13.29 0.28 10.64
CA LYS A 64 -14.45 0.40 11.52
C LYS A 64 -13.94 0.59 12.96
N ARG A 65 -12.98 1.49 13.16
CA ARG A 65 -12.76 2.04 14.48
C ARG A 65 -13.55 3.33 14.45
N GLU A 66 -14.34 3.55 15.49
CA GLU A 66 -14.91 4.85 15.81
C GLU A 66 -13.76 5.84 16.06
N PHE A 67 -13.01 6.18 15.02
CA PHE A 67 -12.13 7.32 15.09
C PHE A 67 -13.04 8.53 15.18
N PRO A 68 -12.77 9.47 16.10
CA PRO A 68 -13.46 10.74 16.07
C PRO A 68 -13.29 11.31 14.66
N THR A 69 -14.39 11.71 14.04
CA THR A 69 -14.35 12.51 12.81
C THR A 69 -13.73 13.85 13.21
N ILE A 70 -12.41 13.92 13.20
CA ILE A 70 -11.71 15.18 13.37
C ILE A 70 -11.89 15.89 12.03
N PRO A 71 -12.60 17.03 11.97
CA PRO A 71 -12.71 17.77 10.72
C PRO A 71 -11.30 18.03 10.18
N LEU A 72 -11.07 17.65 8.92
CA LEU A 72 -9.80 17.67 8.17
C LEU A 72 -8.88 16.44 8.26
N TYR A 73 -9.15 15.43 9.12
CA TYR A 73 -8.32 14.20 9.17
C TYR A 73 -8.69 13.13 8.13
N ASP A 74 -9.89 13.19 7.56
CA ASP A 74 -10.38 12.17 6.61
C ASP A 74 -9.63 12.18 5.25
N ASN A 75 -8.80 13.21 5.01
CA ASN A 75 -8.12 13.47 3.73
C ASN A 75 -6.60 13.30 3.78
N PHE A 76 -6.06 12.56 4.75
CA PHE A 76 -4.62 12.27 4.72
C PHE A 76 -4.31 11.16 3.71
N ASN A 77 -4.23 11.59 2.44
CA ASN A 77 -3.51 10.90 1.38
C ASN A 77 -1.98 11.01 1.64
N ILE A 78 -1.55 10.79 2.89
CA ILE A 78 -0.14 10.86 3.27
C ILE A 78 0.50 9.53 2.90
N GLU A 79 1.25 9.56 1.81
CA GLU A 79 2.19 8.53 1.42
C GLU A 79 3.39 8.59 2.36
N LEU A 80 3.36 7.79 3.44
CA LEU A 80 4.44 7.77 4.42
C LEU A 80 5.60 6.89 3.94
N PRO A 81 6.85 7.38 4.03
CA PRO A 81 8.02 6.53 3.83
C PRO A 81 8.07 5.45 4.92
N GLY A 82 8.61 4.26 4.60
CA GLY A 82 8.60 3.10 5.48
C GLY A 82 9.19 3.37 6.87
N GLN A 83 10.21 4.24 6.95
CA GLN A 83 10.82 4.66 8.21
C GLN A 83 9.83 5.37 9.14
N ALA A 84 9.01 6.29 8.60
CA ALA A 84 8.01 7.01 9.38
C ALA A 84 6.91 6.07 9.89
N LEU A 85 6.54 5.06 9.09
CA LEU A 85 5.58 4.04 9.52
C LEU A 85 6.13 3.18 10.67
N GLN A 86 7.41 2.82 10.65
CA GLN A 86 8.00 2.03 11.73
C GLN A 86 8.01 2.79 13.07
N LEU A 87 8.28 4.09 13.04
CA LEU A 87 8.21 4.95 14.24
C LEU A 87 6.80 5.01 14.84
N LEU A 88 5.77 5.05 14.00
CA LEU A 88 4.38 5.07 14.45
C LEU A 88 3.93 3.75 15.09
N LYS A 89 4.54 2.61 14.75
CA LYS A 89 4.23 1.30 15.36
C LYS A 89 4.79 1.13 16.77
N THR A 90 5.73 1.97 17.17
CA THR A 90 6.39 1.92 18.48
C THR A 90 5.78 2.86 19.52
N LEU A 91 4.77 3.65 19.14
CA LEU A 91 3.93 4.46 20.02
C LEU A 91 2.69 3.67 20.46
#